data_AF-A0A1H2D1X9-F1
#
_entry.id   AF-A0A1H2D1X9-F1
#
_cell.length_a   1.000
_cell.length_b   1.000
_cell.length_c   1.000
_cell.angle_alpha   90.00
_cell.angle_beta   90.00
_cell.angle_gamma   90.00
#
_symmetry.space_group_name_H-M   'P 1'
#
loop_
_entity.id
_entity.type
_entity.pdbx_description
1 polymer ?
#
loop_
_entity_poly.entity_id
_entity_poly.type
_entity_poly.pdbx_seq_one_letter_code
_entity_poly.pdbx_strand_id
1 'polypeptide(L)' 'MSDDKMTYEQARTELAEVVERLERGGGSLEESLALWERGEKLADICRQRLDGARARIETARAARADE' A
#
# COMPACT_ATOMS: atom_id res chain seq x y z
N MET A 1 -12.22 0.97 19.23
CA MET A 1 -11.63 0.26 18.09
C MET A 1 -10.68 1.24 17.43
N SER A 2 -9.41 0.88 17.28
CA SER A 2 -8.39 1.84 16.84
C SER A 2 -8.51 2.08 15.34
N ASP A 3 -9.27 3.13 14.98
CA ASP A 3 -8.94 3.94 13.81
C ASP A 3 -7.48 4.38 13.93
N ASP A 4 -6.66 4.09 12.92
CA ASP A 4 -5.67 5.02 12.35
C ASP A 4 -4.71 4.36 11.33
N LYS A 5 -4.66 3.03 11.20
CA LYS A 5 -3.58 2.40 10.40
C LYS A 5 -4.04 1.18 9.62
N MET A 6 -4.54 1.40 8.40
CA MET A 6 -4.78 0.34 7.42
C MET A 6 -3.57 -0.59 7.32
N THR A 7 -3.82 -1.89 7.42
CA THR A 7 -2.78 -2.92 7.31
C THR A 7 -2.29 -3.05 5.87
N TYR A 8 -1.12 -3.68 5.68
CA TYR A 8 -0.61 -3.95 4.33
C TYR A 8 -1.58 -4.81 3.51
N GLU A 9 -2.14 -5.87 4.07
CA GLU A 9 -3.06 -6.76 3.34
C GLU A 9 -4.36 -6.07 2.95
N GLN A 10 -4.90 -5.20 3.82
CA GLN A 10 -6.06 -4.38 3.50
C GLN A 10 -5.75 -3.41 2.36
N ALA A 11 -4.63 -2.68 2.46
CA ALA A 11 -4.21 -1.74 1.42
C ALA A 11 -3.97 -2.43 0.08
N ARG A 12 -3.35 -3.62 0.11
CA ARG A 12 -3.07 -4.43 -1.08
C ARG A 12 -4.35 -4.95 -1.73
N THR A 13 -5.30 -5.44 -0.92
CA THR A 13 -6.59 -5.93 -1.41
C THR A 13 -7.36 -4.79 -2.09
N GLU A 14 -7.48 -3.64 -1.42
CA GLU A 14 -8.19 -2.51 -1.99
C GLU A 14 -7.49 -1.97 -3.25
N LEU A 15 -6.15 -1.96 -3.28
CA LEU A 15 -5.41 -1.54 -4.47
C LEU A 15 -5.70 -2.44 -5.66
N ALA A 16 -5.78 -3.76 -5.44
CA ALA A 16 -6.13 -4.71 -6.49
C ALA A 16 -7.53 -4.45 -7.05
N GLU A 17 -8.51 -4.16 -6.18
CA GLU A 17 -9.87 -3.80 -6.60
C GLU A 17 -9.91 -2.49 -7.42
N VAL A 18 -9.14 -1.48 -7.01
CA VAL A 18 -9.01 -0.22 -7.75
C VAL A 18 -8.43 -0.45 -9.14
N VAL A 19 -7.35 -1.24 -9.23
CA VAL A 19 -6.72 -1.59 -10.51
C VAL A 19 -7.70 -2.35 -11.40
N GLU A 20 -8.41 -3.35 -10.87
CA GLU A 20 -9.39 -4.12 -11.63
C GLU A 20 -10.49 -3.21 -12.21
N ARG A 21 -10.95 -2.22 -11.43
CA ARG A 21 -11.94 -1.23 -11.91
C ARG A 21 -11.39 -0.32 -13.00
N LEU A 22 -10.13 0.12 -12.87
CA LEU A 22 -9.46 0.92 -13.90
C LEU A 22 -9.27 0.13 -15.20
N GLU A 23 -8.84 -1.13 -15.12
CA GLU A 23 -8.62 -2.02 -16.26
C GLU A 23 -9.91 -2.35 -17.00
N ARG A 24 -11.03 -2.51 -16.25
CA ARG A 24 -12.35 -2.72 -16.83
C ARG A 24 -12.82 -1.53 -17.67
N GLY A 25 -12.38 -0.31 -17.31
CA GLY A 25 -12.80 0.92 -17.96
C GLY A 25 -14.31 1.16 -17.84
N GLY A 26 -14.86 1.97 -18.75
CA GLY A 26 -16.31 2.22 -18.84
C GLY A 26 -16.86 3.30 -17.90
N GLY A 27 -16.03 3.89 -17.04
CA GLY A 27 -16.36 5.07 -16.25
C GLY A 27 -16.05 6.39 -16.96
N SER A 28 -16.51 7.50 -16.39
CA SER A 28 -16.11 8.84 -16.81
C SER A 28 -14.62 9.12 -16.51
N LEU A 29 -14.10 10.19 -17.10
CA LEU A 29 -12.74 10.66 -16.80
C LEU A 29 -12.58 11.01 -15.32
N GLU A 30 -13.58 11.67 -14.71
CA GLU A 30 -13.56 12.06 -13.30
C GLU A 30 -13.51 10.83 -12.38
N GLU A 31 -14.29 9.80 -12.68
CA GLU A 31 -14.25 8.53 -11.93
C GLU A 31 -12.91 7.82 -12.10
N SER A 32 -12.34 7.83 -13.31
CA SER A 32 -11.03 7.23 -13.59
C SER A 32 -9.91 7.95 -12.83
N LEU A 33 -9.97 9.28 -12.73
CA LEU A 33 -9.04 10.08 -11.94
C LEU A 33 -9.18 9.80 -10.45
N ALA A 34 -10.41 9.73 -9.93
CA ALA A 34 -10.65 9.41 -8.52
C ALA A 34 -10.12 8.01 -8.14
N LEU A 35 -10.33 7.03 -9.00
CA LEU A 35 -9.78 5.68 -8.83
C LEU A 35 -8.25 5.70 -8.85
N TRP A 36 -7.64 6.41 -9.80
CA TRP A 36 -6.19 6.54 -9.87
C TRP A 36 -5.60 7.19 -8.60
N GLU A 37 -6.15 8.31 -8.13
CA GLU A 37 -5.69 8.97 -6.91
C GLU A 37 -5.82 8.08 -5.67
N ARG A 38 -6.88 7.28 -5.59
CA ARG A 38 -7.04 6.29 -4.52
C ARG A 38 -5.97 5.21 -4.64
N GLY A 39 -5.73 4.69 -5.84
CA GLY A 39 -4.67 3.71 -6.14
C GLY A 39 -3.30 4.20 -5.69
N GLU A 40 -2.93 5.44 -6.01
CA GLU A 40 -1.65 6.03 -5.60
C GLU A 40 -1.50 6.09 -4.08
N LYS A 41 -2.55 6.53 -3.36
CA LYS A 41 -2.54 6.55 -1.89
C LYS A 41 -2.37 5.16 -1.30
N LEU A 42 -3.04 4.15 -1.87
CA LEU A 42 -2.92 2.76 -1.43
C LEU A 42 -1.51 2.19 -1.69
N ALA A 43 -0.94 2.48 -2.86
CA ALA A 43 0.42 2.09 -3.21
C ALA A 43 1.45 2.71 -2.27
N ASP A 44 1.29 3.98 -1.92
CA ASP A 44 2.15 4.67 -0.94
C ASP A 44 2.08 4.03 0.45
N ILE A 45 0.88 3.67 0.90
CA ILE A 45 0.70 2.95 2.18
C ILE A 45 1.42 1.59 2.12
N CYS A 46 1.22 0.83 1.06
CA CYS A 46 1.91 -0.45 0.87
C CYS A 46 3.43 -0.29 0.93
N ARG A 47 3.98 0.69 0.23
CA ARG A 47 5.42 1.00 0.21
C ARG A 47 5.93 1.32 1.61
N GLN A 48 5.28 2.23 2.33
CA GLN A 48 5.67 2.60 3.69
C GLN A 48 5.69 1.41 4.66
N ARG A 49 4.74 0.48 4.52
CA ARG A 49 4.70 -0.74 5.36
C ARG A 49 5.87 -1.67 5.05
N LEU A 50 6.14 -1.91 3.77
CA LEU A 50 7.23 -2.77 3.34
C LEU A 50 8.60 -2.18 3.71
N ASP A 51 8.78 -0.88 3.53
CA ASP A 51 10.00 -0.17 3.92
C ASP A 51 10.25 -0.25 5.43
N GLY A 52 9.20 -0.03 6.23
CA GLY A 52 9.29 -0.19 7.69
C GLY A 52 9.62 -1.62 8.13
N ALA A 53 9.05 -2.63 7.46
CA ALA A 53 9.37 -4.03 7.72
C ALA A 53 10.82 -4.36 7.35
N ARG A 54 11.29 -3.87 6.20
CA ARG A 54 12.67 -4.04 5.74
C ARG A 54 13.66 -3.40 6.71
N ALA A 55 13.42 -2.17 7.14
CA ALA A 55 14.28 -1.48 8.11
C ALA A 55 14.43 -2.27 9.41
N ARG A 56 13.35 -2.84 9.93
CA ARG A 56 13.39 -3.69 11.14
C ARG A 56 14.24 -4.95 10.97
N ILE A 57 14.17 -5.58 9.80
CA ILE A 57 14.99 -6.76 9.49
C ILE A 57 16.48 -6.38 9.43
N GLU A 58 16.80 -5.26 8.77
CA GLU A 58 18.18 -4.80 8.66
C GLU A 58 18.76 -4.40 10.03
N THR A 59 18.00 -3.71 10.88
CA THR A 59 18.41 -3.44 12.27
C THR A 59 18.67 -4.72 13.05
N ALA A 60 17.79 -5.72 12.94
CA ALA A 60 17.97 -7.00 13.63
C ALA A 60 19.18 -7.80 13.13
N ARG A 61 19.53 -7.67 11.83
CA ARG A 61 20.73 -8.27 11.24
C ARG A 61 22.01 -7.60 11.72
N ALA A 62 22.04 -6.25 11.74
CA ALA A 62 23.18 -5.50 12.22
C ALA A 62 23.49 -5.82 13.69
N ALA A 63 22.47 -5.84 14.55
CA ALA A 63 22.63 -6.16 15.97
C ALA A 63 23.25 -7.54 16.23
N ARG A 64 23.02 -8.53 15.35
CA ARG A 64 23.62 -9.88 15.44
C ARG A 64 25.03 -9.98 14.87
N ALA A 65 25.44 -9.02 14.04
CA ALA A 65 26.77 -9.01 13.44
C ALA A 65 27.81 -8.33 14.35
N ASP A 66 27.34 -7.49 15.27
CA ASP A 66 28.16 -6.81 16.28
C ASP A 66 28.38 -7.65 17.56
N GLU A 67 27.76 -8.84 17.65
CA GLU A 67 27.96 -9.89 18.69
C GLU A 67 28.99 -10.94 18.24
#